data_AF-A0A7V3QWP9-F1
#
_entry.id   AF-A0A7V3QWP9-F1
#
_cell.length_a   1.000
_cell.length_b   1.000
_cell.length_c   1.000
_cell.angle_alpha   90.00
_cell.angle_beta   90.00
_cell.angle_gamma   90.00
#
_symmetry.space_group_name_H-M   'P 1'
#
loop_
_entity.id
_entity.type
_entity.pdbx_description
1 polymer ?
#
loop_
_entity_poly.entity_id
_entity_poly.type
_entity_poly.pdbx_seq_one_letter_code
_entity_poly.pdbx_strand_id
1 'polypeptide(L)'
;MTEGGLWFMFPMEVPALQDHDHQRCIEIFSRLSSYLDGELDGLSCEELARHMEECEPCRLYLQSLEATRSALHHLAEEPAIPAQESERLLKACLESFQAGLRARPSR
;
A
#
# COMPACT_ATOMS: atom_id res chain seq x y z
N MET A 1 13.10 19.55 -0.54
CA MET A 1 12.08 19.69 0.52
C MET A 1 10.72 19.63 -0.15
N THR A 2 10.25 18.41 -0.43
CA THR A 2 8.86 18.16 -0.83
C THR A 2 8.44 16.92 -0.07
N GLU A 3 7.92 17.25 1.11
CA GLU A 3 7.01 16.54 2.00
C GLU A 3 6.36 15.31 1.37
N GLY A 4 7.05 14.16 1.50
CA GLY A 4 6.41 12.86 1.44
C GLY A 4 5.89 12.52 2.84
N GLY A 5 4.59 12.27 2.96
CA GLY A 5 4.03 11.83 4.24
C GLY A 5 2.56 12.12 4.46
N LEU A 6 1.69 11.93 3.46
CA LEU A 6 0.24 11.94 3.65
C LEU A 6 -0.40 10.56 3.41
N TRP A 7 0.37 9.49 3.59
CA TRP A 7 -0.13 8.09 3.48
C TRP A 7 -0.62 7.51 4.81
N PHE A 8 -0.49 8.23 5.93
CA PHE A 8 -0.83 7.73 7.26
C PHE A 8 -2.24 8.12 7.75
N MET A 9 -3.02 8.83 6.93
CA MET A 9 -4.35 9.32 7.30
C MET A 9 -5.40 8.87 6.28
N PHE A 10 -5.44 7.58 6.00
CA PHE A 10 -6.61 6.99 5.35
C PHE A 10 -7.50 6.40 6.45
N PRO A 11 -8.57 7.09 6.90
CA PRO A 11 -9.63 6.41 7.60
C PRO A 11 -10.20 5.40 6.61
N MET A 12 -10.14 4.12 6.95
CA MET A 12 -10.87 3.05 6.27
C MET A 12 -12.38 3.24 6.50
N GLU A 13 -12.95 4.33 5.97
CA GLU A 13 -14.38 4.46 5.80
C GLU A 13 -14.72 3.85 4.44
N VAL A 14 -14.99 2.55 4.45
CA VAL A 14 -15.59 1.82 3.34
C VAL A 14 -16.93 2.51 3.04
N PRO A 15 -17.07 3.27 1.95
CA PRO A 15 -18.33 3.94 1.65
C PRO A 15 -19.38 2.86 1.46
N ALA A 16 -20.58 3.10 1.99
CA ALA A 16 -21.70 2.17 1.92
C ALA A 16 -21.86 1.63 0.49
N LEU A 17 -21.48 0.36 0.31
CA LEU A 17 -21.60 -0.39 -0.93
C LEU A 17 -23.08 -0.39 -1.32
N GLN A 18 -23.42 0.44 -2.29
CA GLN A 18 -24.77 0.51 -2.84
C GLN A 18 -25.14 -0.85 -3.44
N ASP A 19 -26.39 -1.24 -3.24
CA ASP A 19 -27.02 -2.52 -3.57
C ASP A 19 -26.48 -3.13 -4.88
N HIS A 20 -25.44 -3.93 -4.73
CA HIS A 20 -24.69 -4.61 -5.78
C HIS A 20 -24.74 -6.09 -5.46
N ASP A 21 -24.81 -6.96 -6.48
CA ASP A 21 -24.80 -8.42 -6.32
C ASP A 21 -23.49 -8.87 -5.64
N HIS A 22 -23.52 -8.91 -4.30
CA HIS A 22 -22.36 -9.20 -3.45
C HIS A 22 -21.80 -10.59 -3.74
N GLN A 23 -22.66 -11.51 -4.20
CA GLN A 23 -22.27 -12.88 -4.48
C GLN A 23 -21.24 -12.93 -5.63
N ARG A 24 -21.48 -12.17 -6.70
CA ARG A 24 -20.54 -12.06 -7.83
C ARG A 24 -19.26 -11.34 -7.44
N CYS A 25 -19.34 -10.27 -6.65
CA CYS A 25 -18.14 -9.59 -6.11
C CYS A 25 -17.24 -10.56 -5.33
N ILE A 26 -17.82 -11.36 -4.43
CA ILE A 26 -17.05 -12.28 -3.57
C ILE A 26 -16.37 -13.37 -4.39
N GLU A 27 -17.06 -13.90 -5.40
CA GLU A 27 -16.50 -14.91 -6.30
C GLU A 27 -15.34 -14.32 -7.13
N ILE A 28 -15.53 -13.13 -7.70
CA ILE A 28 -14.49 -12.36 -8.40
C ILE A 28 -13.30 -12.11 -7.47
N PHE A 29 -13.55 -11.73 -6.21
CA PHE A 29 -12.52 -11.42 -5.22
C PHE A 29 -11.61 -12.61 -4.93
N SER A 30 -12.18 -13.83 -4.85
CA SER A 30 -11.40 -15.05 -4.66
C SER A 30 -10.42 -15.33 -5.80
N ARG A 31 -10.72 -14.83 -7.00
CA ARG A 31 -9.92 -14.97 -8.23
C ARG A 31 -9.00 -13.78 -8.50
N LEU A 32 -9.20 -12.67 -7.79
CA LEU A 32 -8.47 -11.41 -8.00
C LEU A 32 -6.99 -11.52 -7.67
N SER A 33 -6.61 -12.32 -6.66
CA SER A 33 -5.19 -12.58 -6.35
C SER A 33 -4.52 -13.27 -7.53
N SER A 34 -5.09 -14.38 -8.02
CA SER A 34 -4.57 -15.12 -9.17
C SER A 34 -4.55 -14.27 -10.46
N TYR A 35 -5.50 -13.35 -10.62
CA TYR A 35 -5.47 -12.36 -11.71
C TYR A 35 -4.27 -11.43 -11.63
N LEU A 36 -3.97 -10.88 -10.45
CA LEU A 36 -2.86 -9.95 -10.23
C LEU A 36 -1.49 -10.63 -10.37
N ASP A 37 -1.42 -11.90 -9.99
CA ASP A 37 -0.24 -12.75 -10.12
C ASP A 37 -0.06 -13.30 -11.55
N GLY A 38 -1.05 -13.11 -12.43
CA GLY A 38 -1.03 -13.57 -13.83
C GLY A 38 -1.25 -15.08 -13.99
N GLU A 39 -1.73 -15.75 -12.95
CA GLU A 39 -1.97 -17.20 -12.89
C GLU A 39 -3.41 -17.58 -13.28
N LEU A 40 -4.22 -16.61 -13.70
CA LEU A 40 -5.60 -16.80 -14.09
C LEU A 40 -5.71 -17.17 -15.57
N ASP A 41 -6.57 -18.13 -15.92
CA ASP A 41 -6.84 -18.50 -17.31
C ASP A 41 -7.48 -17.33 -18.09
N GLY A 42 -7.19 -17.23 -19.39
CA GLY A 42 -7.59 -16.09 -20.22
C GLY A 42 -9.11 -15.81 -20.28
N LEU A 43 -9.95 -16.85 -20.21
CA LEU A 43 -11.41 -16.71 -20.17
C LEU A 43 -11.89 -16.03 -18.88
N SER A 44 -11.24 -16.33 -17.75
CA SER A 44 -11.56 -15.74 -16.46
C SER A 44 -11.02 -14.31 -16.31
N CYS A 45 -9.98 -13.93 -17.07
CA CYS A 45 -9.51 -12.54 -17.13
C CYS A 45 -10.56 -11.62 -17.79
N GLU A 46 -11.20 -12.06 -18.87
CA GLU A 46 -12.24 -11.27 -19.56
C GLU A 46 -13.49 -11.07 -18.69
N GLU A 47 -13.88 -12.11 -17.93
CA GLU A 47 -14.97 -12.03 -16.97
C GLU A 47 -14.68 -11.03 -15.85
N LEU A 48 -13.44 -11.03 -15.33
CA LEU A 48 -13.00 -10.06 -14.33
C LEU A 48 -13.00 -8.63 -14.87
N ALA A 49 -12.42 -8.43 -16.05
CA ALA A 49 -12.31 -7.12 -16.68
C ALA A 49 -13.70 -6.49 -16.91
N ARG A 50 -14.63 -7.27 -17.46
CA ARG A 50 -16.02 -6.83 -17.66
C ARG A 50 -16.71 -6.47 -16.35
N HIS A 51 -16.51 -7.27 -15.29
CA HIS A 51 -17.09 -6.94 -13.99
C HIS A 51 -16.54 -5.62 -13.42
N MET A 52 -15.26 -5.32 -13.64
CA MET A 52 -14.65 -4.06 -13.22
C MET A 52 -15.12 -2.84 -14.03
N GLU A 53 -15.58 -3.03 -15.26
CA GLU A 53 -16.23 -1.98 -16.05
C GLU A 53 -17.65 -1.69 -15.55
N GLU A 54 -18.35 -2.70 -15.04
CA GLU A 54 -19.74 -2.61 -14.57
C GLU A 54 -19.84 -2.27 -13.06
N CYS A 55 -18.79 -2.54 -12.27
CA CYS A 55 -18.79 -2.41 -10.81
C CYS A 55 -17.71 -1.45 -10.31
N GLU A 56 -18.13 -0.22 -10.03
CA GLU A 56 -17.28 0.84 -9.47
C GLU A 56 -16.58 0.45 -8.16
N PRO A 57 -17.23 -0.23 -7.18
CA PRO A 57 -16.55 -0.71 -5.98
C PRO A 57 -15.38 -1.66 -6.25
N CYS A 58 -15.55 -2.62 -7.17
CA CYS A 58 -14.48 -3.54 -7.55
C CYS A 58 -13.32 -2.82 -8.23
N ARG A 59 -13.63 -1.80 -9.04
CA ARG A 59 -12.62 -0.96 -9.69
C ARG A 59 -11.79 -0.18 -8.68
N LEU A 60 -12.43 0.47 -7.71
CA LEU A 60 -11.76 1.21 -6.64
C LEU A 60 -10.91 0.28 -5.76
N TYR A 61 -11.43 -0.91 -5.46
CA TYR A 61 -10.69 -1.91 -4.70
C TYR A 61 -9.44 -2.38 -5.45
N LEU A 62 -9.55 -2.71 -6.74
CA LEU A 62 -8.40 -3.10 -7.56
C LEU A 62 -7.31 -2.02 -7.55
N GLN A 63 -7.69 -0.75 -7.73
CA GLN A 63 -6.74 0.37 -7.68
C GLN A 63 -5.99 0.45 -6.35
N SER A 64 -6.68 0.22 -5.23
CA SER A 64 -6.05 0.21 -3.91
C SER A 64 -5.04 -0.94 -3.76
N LEU A 65 -5.34 -2.09 -4.35
CA LEU A 65 -4.50 -3.28 -4.29
C LEU A 65 -3.28 -3.16 -5.21
N GLU A 66 -3.45 -2.60 -6.41
CA GLU A 66 -2.36 -2.25 -7.33
C GLU A 66 -1.41 -1.21 -6.71
N ALA A 67 -1.94 -0.18 -6.06
CA ALA A 67 -1.13 0.79 -5.33
C ALA A 67 -0.30 0.13 -4.23
N THR A 68 -0.91 -0.80 -3.48
CA THR A 68 -0.21 -1.59 -2.45
C THR A 68 0.89 -2.45 -3.06
N ARG A 69 0.60 -3.18 -4.14
CA ARG A 69 1.58 -4.00 -4.87
C ARG A 69 2.75 -3.15 -5.36
N SER A 70 2.48 -2.00 -5.97
CA SER A 70 3.51 -1.08 -6.46
C SER A 70 4.41 -0.57 -5.33
N ALA A 71 3.83 -0.21 -4.18
CA ALA A 71 4.59 0.23 -3.02
C ALA A 71 5.51 -0.87 -2.48
N LEU A 72 5.02 -2.11 -2.42
CA LEU A 72 5.82 -3.27 -1.99
C LEU A 72 6.98 -3.56 -2.95
N HIS A 73 6.76 -3.48 -4.26
CA HIS A 73 7.84 -3.64 -5.24
C HIS A 73 8.92 -2.56 -5.09
N HIS A 74 8.52 -1.30 -4.90
CA HIS A 74 9.48 -0.22 -4.67
C HIS A 74 10.31 -0.43 -3.41
N LEU A 75 9.70 -0.87 -2.30
CA LEU A 75 10.43 -1.19 -1.07
C LEU A 75 11.41 -2.35 -1.22
N ALA A 76 11.09 -3.33 -2.09
CA ALA A 76 11.98 -4.46 -2.37
C ALA A 76 13.18 -4.06 -3.25
N GLU A 77 13.00 -3.06 -4.12
CA GLU A 77 14.04 -2.53 -5.01
C GLU A 77 14.93 -1.48 -4.33
N GLU A 78 14.46 -0.85 -3.25
CA GLU A 78 15.28 0.09 -2.49
C GLU A 78 16.54 -0.62 -1.97
N PRO A 79 17.73 -0.06 -2.25
CA PRO A 79 18.97 -0.67 -1.83
C PRO A 79 19.00 -0.75 -0.31
N ALA A 80 18.98 -1.98 0.21
CA ALA A 80 19.07 -2.22 1.64
C ALA A 80 20.37 -1.58 2.16
N ILE A 81 20.24 -0.63 3.10
CA ILE A 81 21.39 -0.06 3.78
C ILE A 81 22.07 -1.19 4.56
N PRO A 82 23.38 -1.45 4.36
CA PRO A 82 24.08 -2.47 5.14
C PRO A 82 23.89 -2.22 6.63
N ALA A 83 23.68 -3.29 7.42
CA ALA A 83 23.36 -3.18 8.85
C ALA A 83 24.33 -2.26 9.59
N GLN A 84 25.63 -2.34 9.29
CA GLN A 84 26.67 -1.51 9.89
C GLN A 84 26.50 -0.01 9.57
N GLU A 85 26.10 0.34 8.35
CA GLU A 85 25.86 1.73 7.96
C GLU A 85 24.58 2.26 8.61
N SER A 86 23.53 1.43 8.71
CA SER A 86 22.28 1.79 9.40
C SER A 86 22.50 2.05 10.90
N GLU A 87 23.32 1.22 11.55
CA GLU A 87 23.68 1.37 12.97
C GLU A 87 24.49 2.65 13.20
N ARG A 88 25.44 2.94 12.31
CA ARG A 88 26.25 4.17 12.34
C ARG A 88 25.38 5.42 12.23
N LEU A 89 24.46 5.45 11.27
CA LEU A 89 23.54 6.58 11.06
C LEU A 89 22.59 6.74 12.25
N LEU A 90 22.01 5.65 12.75
CA LEU A 90 21.13 5.68 13.91
C LEU A 90 21.85 6.24 15.15
N LYS A 91 23.07 5.77 15.41
CA LYS A 91 23.90 6.26 16.52
C LYS A 91 24.15 7.77 16.40
N ALA A 92 24.56 8.25 15.21
CA ALA A 92 24.82 9.66 14.97
C ALA A 92 23.56 10.54 15.14
N CYS A 93 22.40 10.06 14.68
CA CYS A 93 21.11 10.72 14.89
C CYS A 93 20.75 10.82 16.38
N LEU A 94 20.91 9.72 17.13
CA LEU A 94 20.63 9.69 18.56
C LEU A 94 21.55 10.63 19.34
N GLU A 95 22.85 10.65 19.03
CA GLU A 95 23.82 11.55 19.66
C GLU A 95 23.45 13.02 19.41
N SER A 96 23.11 13.38 18.18
CA SER A 96 22.69 14.73 17.79
C SER A 96 21.39 15.15 18.51
N PHE A 97 20.42 14.24 18.60
CA PHE A 97 19.17 14.48 19.31
C PHE A 97 19.40 14.68 20.82
N GLN A 98 20.21 13.83 21.44
CA GLN A 98 20.56 13.94 22.85
C GLN A 98 21.34 15.22 23.17
N ALA A 99 22.27 15.63 22.30
CA ALA A 99 22.97 16.89 22.44
C ALA A 99 21.99 18.08 22.42
N GLY A 100 21.00 18.06 21.51
CA GLY A 100 19.93 19.06 21.44
C GLY A 100 19.05 19.09 22.70
N LEU A 101 18.71 17.91 23.26
CA LEU A 101 17.97 17.82 24.52
C LEU A 101 18.77 18.39 25.70
N ARG A 102 20.07 18.12 25.78
CA ARG A 102 20.96 18.65 26.82
C ARG A 102 21.16 20.16 26.71
N ALA A 103 21.13 20.69 25.48
CA ALA A 103 21.26 22.12 25.21
C ALA A 103 19.96 22.93 25.43
N ARG A 104 18.81 22.26 25.63
CA ARG A 104 17.52 22.93 25.87
C ARG A 104 17.43 23.35 27.34
N PRO A 105 17.43 24.67 27.67
CA PRO A 105 17.28 25.09 29.06
C PRO A 105 15.89 24.74 29.57
N SER A 106 15.80 24.20 30.79
CA SER A 106 14.53 24.03 31.50
C SER A 106 13.96 25.43 31.77
N ARG A 107 12.83 25.72 31.16
CA ARG A 107 12.05 26.92 31.47
C ARG A 107 11.30 26.74 32.77
#